data_AF-A0AAD6C664-F1
#
_entry.id   AF-A0AAD6C664-F1
#
_cell.length_a   1.000
_cell.length_b   1.000
_cell.length_c   1.000
_cell.angle_alpha   90.00
_cell.angle_beta   90.00
_cell.angle_gamma   90.00
#
_symmetry.space_group_name_H-M   'P 1'
#
loop_
_entity.id
_entity.type
_entity.pdbx_description
1 polymer ?
#
loop_
_entity_poly.entity_id
_entity_poly.type
_entity_poly.pdbx_seq_one_letter_code
_entity_poly.pdbx_strand_id
1 'polypeptide(L)' 'MAGPSKSLVLDPALQKYYELNANRYKYFRWNPRHAWLSFIYMAAIPGALTWLAYKTEGKYELRGKRKGDPISEW' A
#
# COMPACT_ATOMS: atom_id res chain seq x y z
N MET A 1 25.77 -31.74 6.27
CA MET A 1 25.89 -30.37 5.71
C MET A 1 27.37 -30.05 5.61
N ALA A 2 27.91 -29.80 4.41
CA ALA A 2 29.31 -29.38 4.26
C ALA A 2 29.55 -28.07 5.03
N GLY A 3 30.74 -27.92 5.63
CA GLY A 3 31.11 -26.75 6.43
C GLY A 3 31.05 -25.43 5.65
N PRO A 4 31.06 -24.28 6.35
CA PRO A 4 30.85 -22.97 5.73
C PRO A 4 31.88 -22.71 4.61
N SER A 5 31.39 -22.47 3.39
CA SER A 5 32.22 -22.06 2.26
C SER A 5 32.63 -20.59 2.43
N LYS A 6 33.89 -20.26 2.17
CA LYS A 6 34.41 -18.88 2.23
C LYS A 6 33.86 -17.95 1.12
N SER A 7 32.92 -18.42 0.27
CA SER A 7 32.42 -17.65 -0.87
C SER A 7 31.41 -16.57 -0.47
N LEU A 8 30.84 -16.65 0.74
CA LEU A 8 29.93 -15.64 1.29
C LEU A 8 30.46 -15.18 2.65
N VAL A 9 31.25 -14.11 2.61
CA VAL A 9 31.58 -13.36 3.82
C VAL A 9 30.43 -12.41 4.09
N LEU A 10 29.58 -12.77 5.06
CA LEU A 10 28.48 -11.92 5.50
C LEU A 10 29.05 -10.73 6.28
N ASP A 11 28.83 -9.53 5.76
CA ASP A 11 29.13 -8.30 6.49
C ASP A 11 28.20 -8.20 7.72
N PRO A 12 28.73 -8.15 8.95
CA PRO A 12 27.93 -8.03 10.16
C PRO A 12 27.02 -6.81 10.18
N ALA A 13 27.42 -5.70 9.56
CA ALA A 13 26.61 -4.48 9.53
C ALA A 13 25.38 -4.65 8.63
N LEU A 14 25.58 -5.20 7.44
CA LEU A 14 24.52 -5.55 6.50
C LEU A 14 23.57 -6.60 7.10
N GLN A 15 24.09 -7.63 7.77
CA GLN A 15 23.27 -8.62 8.48
C GLN A 15 22.37 -7.96 9.54
N LYS A 16 22.93 -7.08 10.37
CA LYS A 16 22.19 -6.35 11.41
C LYS A 16 21.09 -5.45 10.81
N TYR A 17 21.35 -4.83 9.66
CA TYR A 17 20.35 -4.02 8.96
C TYR A 17 19.18 -4.87 8.45
N TYR A 18 19.44 -6.04 7.87
CA TYR A 18 18.39 -6.98 7.47
C TYR A 18 17.58 -7.45 8.68
N GLU A 19 18.25 -7.82 9.76
CA GLU A 19 17.60 -8.24 11.01
C GLU A 19 16.74 -7.11 11.62
N LEU A 20 17.17 -5.85 11.55
CA LEU A 20 16.38 -4.70 11.98
C LEU A 20 15.07 -4.60 11.20
N ASN A 21 15.12 -4.73 9.87
CA ASN A 21 13.94 -4.66 9.02
C ASN A 21 12.98 -5.82 9.31
N ALA A 22 13.49 -7.06 9.38
CA ALA A 22 12.70 -8.24 9.67
C ALA A 22 12.03 -8.20 11.06
N ASN A 23 12.74 -7.67 12.07
CA ASN A 23 12.25 -7.55 13.45
C ASN A 23 11.55 -6.23 13.75
N ARG A 24 11.29 -5.36 12.76
CA ARG A 24 10.75 -4.01 12.97
C ARG A 24 9.43 -4.00 13.74
N TYR A 25 8.58 -5.00 13.52
CA TYR A 25 7.29 -5.14 14.22
C TYR A 25 7.46 -5.32 15.74
N LYS A 26 8.56 -5.95 16.19
CA LYS A 26 8.82 -6.18 17.62
C LYS A 26 9.06 -4.88 18.38
N TYR A 27 9.61 -3.87 17.69
CA TYR A 27 9.95 -2.57 18.28
C TYR A 27 8.91 -1.49 17.97
N PHE A 28 7.79 -1.86 17.32
CA PHE A 28 6.72 -0.93 17.01
C PHE A 28 6.04 -0.43 18.29
N ARG A 29 5.69 0.86 18.30
CA ARG A 29 4.90 1.48 19.38
C ARG A 29 3.85 2.39 18.77
N TRP A 30 2.67 2.39 19.38
CA TRP A 30 1.63 3.35 19.04
C TRP A 30 2.01 4.73 19.55
N ASN A 31 2.30 5.63 18.61
CA ASN A 31 2.39 7.06 18.86
C ASN A 31 1.30 7.77 18.05
N PRO A 32 0.96 9.04 18.36
CA PRO A 32 -0.10 9.75 17.66
C PRO A 32 0.10 9.80 16.13
N ARG A 33 1.36 9.92 15.68
CA ARG A 33 1.69 9.91 14.25
C ARG A 33 1.38 8.57 13.59
N HIS A 34 1.73 7.45 14.22
CA HIS A 34 1.52 6.10 13.69
C HIS A 34 0.05 5.76 13.70
N ALA A 35 -0.68 6.10 14.77
CA ALA A 35 -2.13 5.96 14.84
C ALA A 35 -2.82 6.72 13.70
N TRP A 36 -2.43 7.97 13.46
CA TRP A 36 -2.99 8.78 12.38
C TRP A 36 -2.70 8.22 10.99
N LEU A 37 -1.45 7.79 10.75
CA LEU A 37 -1.07 7.17 9.48
C LEU A 37 -1.83 5.85 9.25
N SER A 38 -1.90 4.98 10.26
CA SER A 38 -2.67 3.73 10.18
C SER A 38 -4.13 4.00 9.85
N PHE A 39 -4.76 4.98 10.50
CA PHE A 39 -6.14 5.37 10.21
C PHE A 39 -6.32 5.85 8.76
N ILE A 40 -5.43 6.70 8.27
CA ILE A 40 -5.51 7.20 6.88
C ILE A 40 -5.45 6.04 5.88
N TYR A 41 -4.43 5.19 6.00
CA TYR A 41 -4.19 4.15 5.00
C TYR A 41 -5.15 2.97 5.12
N MET A 42 -5.66 2.66 6.31
CA MET A 42 -6.59 1.54 6.51
C MET A 42 -8.06 1.93 6.35
N ALA A 43 -8.44 3.17 6.66
CA ALA A 43 -9.84 3.60 6.66
C ALA A 43 -10.12 4.77 5.72
N ALA A 44 -9.38 5.88 5.85
CA ALA A 44 -9.73 7.09 5.10
C ALA A 44 -9.56 6.91 3.58
N ILE A 45 -8.43 6.35 3.13
CA ILE A 45 -8.18 6.13 1.70
C ILE A 45 -9.13 5.08 1.12
N PRO A 46 -9.24 3.85 1.70
CA PRO A 46 -10.20 2.88 1.19
C PRO A 46 -11.64 3.40 1.23
N GLY A 47 -12.06 4.05 2.32
CA GLY A 47 -13.40 4.61 2.45
C GLY A 47 -13.72 5.68 1.41
N ALA A 48 -12.78 6.61 1.16
CA ALA A 48 -12.94 7.63 0.13
C ALA A 48 -13.01 7.02 -1.29
N LEU A 49 -12.14 6.05 -1.59
CA LEU A 49 -12.13 5.36 -2.88
C LEU A 49 -13.42 4.54 -3.09
N THR A 50 -13.86 3.80 -2.08
CA THR A 50 -15.12 3.03 -2.14
C THR A 50 -16.32 3.96 -2.33
N TRP A 51 -16.37 5.07 -1.60
CA TRP A 51 -17.44 6.06 -1.77
C TRP A 51 -17.45 6.65 -3.19
N LEU A 52 -16.28 7.03 -3.71
CA LEU A 52 -16.16 7.54 -5.06
C LEU A 52 -16.57 6.48 -6.09
N ALA A 53 -16.10 5.25 -5.93
CA ALA A 53 -16.45 4.13 -6.79
C ALA A 53 -17.97 3.96 -6.86
N TYR A 54 -18.67 3.86 -5.73
CA TYR A 54 -20.13 3.74 -5.70
C TYR A 54 -20.88 4.94 -6.27
N LYS A 55 -20.30 6.15 -6.21
CA LYS A 55 -20.90 7.33 -6.83
C LYS A 55 -20.68 7.40 -8.34
N THR A 56 -19.61 6.78 -8.83
CA THR A 56 -19.25 6.79 -10.26
C THR A 56 -19.67 5.52 -10.99
N GLU A 57 -20.01 4.46 -10.27
CA GLU A 57 -20.42 3.17 -10.81
C GLU A 57 -21.61 3.34 -11.75
N GLY A 58 -21.44 2.90 -13.00
CA GLY A 58 -22.46 2.99 -14.06
C GLY A 58 -22.83 4.41 -14.52
N LYS A 59 -22.29 5.45 -13.89
CA LYS A 59 -22.66 6.84 -14.21
C LYS A 59 -22.19 7.24 -15.61
N TYR A 60 -21.07 6.72 -16.07
CA TYR A 60 -20.45 7.12 -17.33
C TYR A 60 -20.32 5.93 -18.28
N GLU A 61 -20.89 6.05 -19.48
CA GLU A 61 -20.69 5.10 -20.57
C GLU A 61 -20.14 5.84 -21.79
N LEU A 62 -18.94 5.45 -22.24
CA LEU A 62 -18.22 6.13 -23.32
C LEU A 62 -18.34 5.40 -24.66
N ARG A 63 -19.00 4.23 -24.68
CA ARG A 63 -19.03 3.37 -25.87
C ARG A 63 -19.89 3.99 -26.97
N GLY A 64 -19.24 4.32 -28.09
CA GLY A 64 -19.89 4.82 -29.30
C GLY A 64 -20.38 6.28 -29.24
N LYS A 65 -20.11 7.02 -28.15
CA LYS A 65 -20.51 8.42 -28.00
C LYS A 65 -19.71 9.34 -28.93
N ARG A 66 -20.36 10.35 -29.51
CA ARG A 66 -19.79 11.36 -30.42
C ARG A 66 -19.76 12.75 -29.78
N LYS A 67 -19.17 13.71 -30.48
CA LYS A 67 -19.12 15.11 -30.03
C LYS A 67 -20.55 15.66 -29.87
N GLY A 68 -20.88 16.06 -28.63
CA GLY A 68 -22.21 16.59 -28.28
C GLY A 68 -23.12 15.59 -27.57
N ASP A 69 -22.76 14.30 -27.53
CA ASP A 69 -23.57 13.29 -26.85
C ASP A 69 -23.33 13.30 -25.33
N PRO A 70 -24.38 13.09 -24.51
CA PRO A 70 -24.23 13.00 -23.06
C PRO A 70 -23.50 11.72 -22.65
N ILE A 71 -22.49 11.88 -21.79
CA ILE A 71 -21.69 10.78 -21.22
C ILE A 71 -22.35 10.22 -19.95
N SER A 72 -23.14 11.03 -19.24
CA SER A 72 -23.89 10.59 -18.05
C SER A 72 -25.10 9.76 -18.46
N GLU A 73 -25.30 8.61 -17.83
CA GLU A 73 -26.49 7.77 -18.06
C GLU A 73 -27.72 8.23 -17.24
N TRP A 74 -27.51 9.01 -16.17
CA TRP A 74 -28.53 9.64 -15.32
C TRP A 74 -28.11 11.02 -14.82
#